data_AF-A0A8S3K2S6-F1
#
_entry.id   AF-A0A8S3K2S6-F1
#
_cell.length_a   1.000
_cell.length_b   1.000
_cell.length_c   1.000
_cell.angle_alpha   90.00
_cell.angle_beta   90.00
_cell.angle_gamma   90.00
#
_symmetry.space_group_name_H-M   'P 1'
#
loop_
_entity.id
_entity.type
_entity.pdbx_description
1 polymer ?
#
loop_
_entity_poly.entity_id
_entity_poly.type
_entity_poly.pdbx_seq_one_letter_code
_entity_poly.pdbx_strand_id
1 'polypeptide(L)'
;LTDATPSSIVARANLVRWSDVFISLISRSYQRTFFCMETINYAKDLRKPIVVILAESNFQPYGALGAISAGAVRSIVLPNDGISENVLTQLSNTISNQKIKKNSKNVTDPAKMEANNDKVNMIHGDTQCTILVCTVDDGVTVAQLVYEDFITNNLNVGFENLSKPNAACSV
;
A
#
# COMPACT_ATOMS: atom_id res chain seq x y z
N LEU A 1 -9.87 32.28 -3.52
CA LEU A 1 -10.21 30.86 -3.28
C LEU A 1 -9.99 30.09 -4.58
N THR A 2 -8.76 29.64 -4.79
CA THR A 2 -8.42 28.68 -5.83
C THR A 2 -7.82 27.49 -5.08
N ASP A 3 -8.68 26.56 -4.69
CA ASP A 3 -8.32 25.28 -4.08
C ASP A 3 -7.64 24.40 -5.13
N ALA A 4 -6.41 24.76 -5.49
CA ALA A 4 -5.54 23.91 -6.28
C ALA A 4 -4.98 22.84 -5.33
N THR A 5 -5.75 21.79 -5.11
CA THR A 5 -5.22 20.55 -4.52
C THR A 5 -4.01 20.14 -5.37
N PRO A 6 -2.78 20.05 -4.83
CA PRO A 6 -1.61 19.75 -5.63
C PRO A 6 -1.80 18.39 -6.32
N SER A 7 -1.48 18.32 -7.61
CA SER A 7 -1.67 17.12 -8.45
C SER A 7 -1.05 15.86 -7.86
N SER A 8 0.00 16.01 -7.04
CA SER A 8 0.63 14.91 -6.30
C SER A 8 -0.28 14.27 -5.25
N ILE A 9 -1.19 15.02 -4.60
CA ILE A 9 -2.15 14.46 -3.62
C ILE A 9 -3.18 13.59 -4.32
N VAL A 10 -3.74 14.06 -5.43
CA VAL A 10 -4.72 13.28 -6.22
C VAL A 10 -4.07 12.03 -6.79
N ALA A 11 -2.84 12.14 -7.31
CA ALA A 11 -2.09 11.01 -7.80
C ALA A 11 -1.86 9.94 -6.72
N ARG A 12 -1.46 10.35 -5.50
CA ARG A 12 -1.27 9.43 -4.36
C ARG A 12 -2.55 8.77 -3.91
N ALA A 13 -3.64 9.53 -3.80
CA ALA A 13 -4.94 8.99 -3.47
C ALA A 13 -5.37 7.94 -4.50
N ASN A 14 -5.14 8.19 -5.79
CA ASN A 14 -5.41 7.23 -6.85
C ASN A 14 -4.54 5.98 -6.76
N LEU A 15 -3.25 6.10 -6.42
CA LEU A 15 -2.38 4.93 -6.19
C LEU A 15 -2.94 4.03 -5.07
N VAL A 16 -3.33 4.62 -3.93
CA VAL A 16 -3.96 3.86 -2.84
C VAL A 16 -5.27 3.24 -3.31
N ARG A 17 -6.10 4.01 -4.02
CA ARG A 17 -7.41 3.55 -4.51
C ARG A 17 -7.30 2.39 -5.49
N TRP A 18 -6.31 2.40 -6.37
CA TRP A 18 -6.11 1.36 -7.39
C TRP A 18 -5.33 0.15 -6.87
N SER A 19 -4.64 0.29 -5.72
CA SER A 19 -3.98 -0.84 -5.06
C SER A 19 -4.98 -1.88 -4.50
N ASP A 20 -4.63 -3.16 -4.57
CA ASP A 20 -5.39 -4.25 -3.95
C ASP A 20 -4.87 -4.61 -2.55
N VAL A 21 -3.58 -4.39 -2.32
CA VAL A 21 -2.91 -4.57 -1.03
C VAL A 21 -2.07 -3.31 -0.77
N PHE A 22 -2.19 -2.77 0.45
CA PHE A 22 -1.42 -1.63 0.90
C PHE A 22 -0.36 -2.09 1.90
N ILE A 23 0.91 -1.89 1.60
CA ILE A 23 2.02 -2.22 2.48
C ILE A 23 2.62 -0.94 3.03
N SER A 24 2.68 -0.83 4.36
CA SER A 24 3.29 0.32 5.05
C SER A 24 4.54 -0.11 5.79
N LEU A 25 5.69 0.47 5.42
CA LEU A 25 6.93 0.37 6.18
C LEU A 25 6.94 1.47 7.23
N ILE A 26 6.68 1.09 8.47
CA ILE A 26 6.49 1.97 9.60
C ILE A 26 7.81 2.09 10.39
N SER A 27 8.38 3.29 10.37
CA SER A 27 9.48 3.75 11.22
C SER A 27 9.01 4.89 12.14
N ARG A 28 9.86 5.33 13.07
CA ARG A 28 9.57 6.54 13.87
C ARG A 28 9.35 7.77 12.98
N SER A 29 10.12 7.89 11.90
CA SER A 29 10.00 8.99 10.94
C SER A 29 8.67 8.91 10.19
N TYR A 30 8.24 7.70 9.81
CA TYR A 30 6.93 7.48 9.18
C TYR A 30 5.79 8.01 10.06
N GLN A 31 5.77 7.65 11.35
CA GLN A 31 4.71 8.09 12.27
C GLN A 31 4.65 9.61 12.47
N ARG A 32 5.79 10.30 12.36
CA ARG A 32 5.87 11.76 12.50
C ARG A 32 5.50 12.50 11.21
N THR A 33 5.37 11.79 10.10
CA THR A 33 5.09 12.37 8.79
C THR A 33 3.58 12.46 8.58
N PHE A 34 3.07 13.69 8.37
CA PHE A 34 1.65 13.94 8.19
C PHE A 34 1.05 13.15 7.02
N PHE A 35 1.71 13.17 5.85
CA PHE A 35 1.26 12.44 4.66
C PHE A 35 1.18 10.92 4.87
N CYS A 36 2.08 10.35 5.67
CA CYS A 36 2.04 8.93 6.01
C CYS A 36 0.78 8.58 6.78
N MET A 37 0.44 9.40 7.77
CA MET A 37 -0.76 9.23 8.57
C MET A 37 -2.03 9.40 7.73
N GLU A 38 -2.10 10.40 6.84
CA GLU A 38 -3.24 10.56 5.93
C GLU A 38 -3.37 9.38 4.98
N THR A 39 -2.27 8.95 4.36
CA THR A 39 -2.27 7.88 3.35
C THR A 39 -2.74 6.55 3.95
N ILE A 40 -2.24 6.18 5.14
CA ILE A 40 -2.64 4.92 5.77
C ILE A 40 -4.06 4.98 6.34
N ASN A 41 -4.51 6.13 6.84
CA ASN A 41 -5.92 6.31 7.23
C ASN A 41 -6.84 6.20 6.00
N TYR A 42 -6.47 6.81 4.88
CA TYR A 42 -7.23 6.71 3.64
C TYR A 42 -7.30 5.26 3.14
N ALA A 43 -6.19 4.51 3.19
CA ALA A 43 -6.19 3.08 2.86
C ALA A 43 -7.12 2.28 3.77
N LYS A 44 -7.14 2.59 5.08
CA LYS A 44 -8.04 1.97 6.06
C LYS A 44 -9.51 2.30 5.77
N ASP A 45 -9.83 3.55 5.45
CA ASP A 45 -11.20 3.99 5.13
C ASP A 45 -11.73 3.32 3.86
N LEU A 46 -10.86 3.11 2.88
CA LEU A 46 -11.13 2.31 1.69
C LEU A 46 -11.16 0.80 1.95
N ARG A 47 -10.96 0.36 3.21
CA ARG A 47 -10.90 -1.04 3.64
C ARG A 47 -9.88 -1.86 2.86
N LYS A 48 -8.76 -1.25 2.47
CA LYS A 48 -7.66 -1.96 1.83
C LYS A 48 -7.10 -3.00 2.80
N PRO A 49 -6.77 -4.23 2.33
CA PRO A 49 -5.91 -5.14 3.05
C PRO A 49 -4.57 -4.45 3.36
N ILE A 50 -4.34 -4.11 4.62
CA ILE A 50 -3.10 -3.46 5.07
C ILE A 50 -2.14 -4.51 5.60
N VAL A 51 -0.90 -4.47 5.10
CA VAL A 51 0.25 -5.19 5.67
C VAL A 51 1.19 -4.16 6.26
N VAL A 52 1.58 -4.36 7.52
CA VAL A 52 2.50 -3.47 8.22
C VAL A 52 3.86 -4.15 8.36
N ILE A 53 4.91 -3.42 8.06
CA ILE A 53 6.30 -3.81 8.31
C ILE A 53 6.88 -2.77 9.28
N LEU A 54 7.12 -3.15 10.53
CA LEU A 54 7.81 -2.32 11.50
C LEU A 54 9.30 -2.38 11.21
N ALA A 55 9.86 -1.27 10.72
CA ALA A 55 11.24 -1.19 10.24
C ALA A 55 12.28 -1.22 11.37
N GLU A 56 11.86 -0.94 12.60
CA GLU A 56 12.72 -0.87 13.78
C GLU A 56 12.24 -1.88 14.83
N SER A 57 13.14 -2.75 15.30
CA SER A 57 12.83 -3.86 16.24
C SER A 57 12.22 -3.41 17.58
N ASN A 58 12.60 -2.22 18.05
CA ASN A 58 12.16 -1.65 19.33
C ASN A 58 11.16 -0.50 19.16
N PHE A 59 10.58 -0.36 17.97
CA PHE A 59 9.57 0.66 17.72
C PHE A 59 8.18 0.05 17.75
N GLN A 60 7.30 0.67 18.52
CA GLN A 60 5.88 0.35 18.50
C GLN A 60 5.09 1.61 18.13
N PRO A 61 4.32 1.58 17.03
CA PRO A 61 3.50 2.72 16.66
C PRO A 61 2.38 2.92 17.68
N TYR A 62 1.98 4.18 17.91
CA TYR A 62 0.94 4.54 18.87
C TYR A 62 -0.22 5.32 18.23
N GLY A 63 -1.28 5.55 19.00
CA GLY A 63 -2.47 6.26 18.55
C GLY A 63 -3.17 5.55 17.39
N ALA A 64 -3.64 6.31 16.41
CA ALA A 64 -4.32 5.77 15.24
C ALA A 64 -3.42 4.80 14.43
N LEU A 65 -2.13 5.09 14.29
CA LEU A 65 -1.20 4.22 13.57
C LEU A 65 -1.02 2.88 14.28
N GLY A 66 -0.90 2.90 15.61
CA GLY A 66 -0.84 1.70 16.43
C GLY A 66 -2.09 0.84 16.30
N ALA A 67 -3.28 1.45 16.33
CA ALA A 67 -4.55 0.75 16.15
C ALA A 67 -4.69 0.12 14.75
N ILE A 68 -4.28 0.85 13.70
CA ILE A 68 -4.27 0.31 12.32
C ILE A 68 -3.28 -0.84 12.21
N SER A 69 -2.09 -0.71 12.81
CA SER A 69 -1.06 -1.75 12.78
C SER A 69 -1.51 -3.01 13.49
N ALA A 70 -2.21 -2.88 14.62
CA ALA A 70 -2.79 -4.01 15.35
C ALA A 70 -3.94 -4.69 14.58
N GLY A 71 -4.72 -3.91 13.81
CA GLY A 71 -5.80 -4.40 12.96
C GLY A 71 -5.39 -4.80 11.54
N ALA A 72 -4.10 -4.71 11.21
CA ALA A 72 -3.58 -5.06 9.91
C ALA A 72 -3.76 -6.56 9.62
N VAL A 73 -3.85 -6.91 8.34
CA VAL A 73 -3.91 -8.32 7.90
C VAL A 73 -2.69 -9.10 8.39
N ARG A 74 -1.54 -8.44 8.39
CA ARG A 74 -0.29 -8.95 8.92
C ARG A 74 0.55 -7.79 9.42
N SER A 75 1.22 -7.99 10.54
CA SER A 75 2.27 -7.11 11.04
C SER A 75 3.56 -7.92 11.16
N ILE A 76 4.64 -7.39 10.60
CA ILE A 76 5.97 -8.02 10.58
C ILE A 76 6.95 -7.05 11.22
N VAL A 77 7.78 -7.54 12.13
CA VAL A 77 8.88 -6.74 12.71
C VAL A 77 10.16 -7.12 12.00
N LEU A 78 10.87 -6.13 11.48
CA LEU A 78 12.20 -6.36 10.93
C LEU A 78 13.20 -6.54 12.08
N PRO A 79 14.02 -7.60 12.03
CA PRO A 79 15.14 -7.73 12.94
C PRO A 79 16.25 -6.71 12.58
N ASN A 80 17.19 -6.48 13.51
CA ASN A 80 18.21 -5.43 13.38
C ASN A 80 19.18 -5.64 12.20
N ASP A 81 19.26 -6.87 11.68
CA ASP A 81 20.03 -7.28 10.51
C ASP A 81 19.32 -7.01 9.17
N GLY A 82 18.12 -6.43 9.20
CA GLY A 82 17.38 -6.00 8.02
C GLY A 82 16.31 -7.01 7.58
N ILE A 83 16.11 -7.14 6.27
CA ILE A 83 15.09 -8.03 5.70
C ILE A 83 15.71 -9.39 5.36
N SER A 84 15.13 -10.46 5.91
CA SER A 84 15.54 -11.85 5.61
C SER A 84 14.62 -12.49 4.58
N GLU A 85 15.09 -13.55 3.92
CA GLU A 85 14.30 -14.35 2.96
C GLU A 85 13.01 -14.92 3.59
N ASN A 86 13.05 -15.25 4.88
CA ASN A 86 11.86 -15.66 5.63
C ASN A 86 10.80 -14.55 5.70
N VAL A 87 11.21 -13.29 5.88
CA VAL A 87 10.29 -12.13 5.88
C VAL A 87 9.66 -11.94 4.51
N LEU A 88 10.45 -12.03 3.44
CA LEU A 88 9.96 -11.95 2.06
C LEU A 88 8.97 -13.09 1.76
N THR A 89 9.27 -14.31 2.17
CA THR A 89 8.38 -15.46 2.04
C THR A 89 7.05 -15.24 2.77
N GLN A 90 7.09 -14.70 3.99
CA GLN A 90 5.87 -14.36 4.74
C GLN A 90 5.03 -13.27 4.05
N LEU A 91 5.67 -12.27 3.46
CA LEU A 91 5.01 -11.22 2.69
C LEU A 91 4.31 -11.81 1.46
N SER A 92 5.03 -12.58 0.64
CA SER A 92 4.52 -13.20 -0.58
C SER A 92 3.35 -14.14 -0.30
N ASN A 93 3.42 -14.94 0.77
CA ASN A 93 2.31 -15.78 1.22
C ASN A 93 1.10 -14.96 1.67
N THR A 94 1.32 -13.88 2.42
CA THR A 94 0.24 -12.99 2.86
C THR A 94 -0.51 -12.39 1.68
N ILE A 95 0.23 -11.90 0.67
CA ILE A 95 -0.33 -11.27 -0.52
C ILE A 95 -1.10 -12.30 -1.37
N SER A 96 -0.53 -13.49 -1.55
CA SER A 96 -1.19 -14.58 -2.29
C SER A 96 -2.54 -14.96 -1.67
N ASN A 97 -2.59 -15.04 -0.33
CA ASN A 97 -3.83 -15.31 0.40
C ASN A 97 -4.88 -14.19 0.24
N GLN A 98 -4.47 -12.93 0.05
CA GLN A 98 -5.40 -11.84 -0.23
C GLN A 98 -5.99 -11.92 -1.65
N LYS A 99 -5.17 -12.28 -2.65
CA LYS A 99 -5.65 -12.52 -4.02
C LYS A 99 -6.72 -13.61 -4.06
N ILE A 100 -6.51 -14.72 -3.36
CA ILE A 100 -7.47 -15.84 -3.29
C ILE A 100 -8.79 -15.40 -2.66
N LYS A 101 -8.75 -14.63 -1.56
CA LYS A 101 -9.97 -14.10 -0.90
C LYS A 101 -10.77 -13.16 -1.79
N LYS A 102 -10.10 -12.37 -2.66
CA LYS A 102 -10.78 -11.48 -3.61
C LYS A 102 -11.48 -12.28 -4.72
N ASN A 103 -10.85 -13.33 -5.25
CA ASN A 103 -11.47 -14.21 -6.26
C ASN A 103 -12.65 -15.03 -5.71
N SER A 104 -12.60 -15.45 -4.44
CA SER A 104 -13.69 -16.23 -3.83
C SER A 104 -14.96 -15.42 -3.53
N LYS A 105 -14.88 -14.08 -3.53
CA LYS A 105 -16.06 -13.20 -3.36
C LYS A 105 -16.77 -12.86 -4.68
N ASN A 106 -16.23 -13.30 -5.82
CA ASN A 106 -16.81 -13.07 -7.15
C ASN A 106 -17.69 -14.23 -7.64
N VAL A 107 -18.05 -15.21 -6.78
CA VAL A 107 -19.02 -16.25 -7.10
C VAL A 107 -20.33 -15.97 -6.35
N THR A 108 -21.07 -14.97 -6.83
CA THR A 108 -22.56 -14.95 -6.75
C THR A 108 -23.09 -13.97 -7.81
N ASP A 109 -23.79 -14.50 -8.80
CA ASP A 109 -24.56 -13.82 -9.87
C ASP A 109 -26.02 -14.37 -9.76
N PRO A 110 -27.11 -13.80 -10.33
CA PRO A 110 -27.26 -12.61 -11.17
C PRO A 110 -28.51 -11.70 -10.87
N ALA A 111 -28.54 -10.54 -11.55
CA ALA A 111 -29.71 -9.71 -11.91
C ALA A 111 -30.12 -8.49 -11.04
N LYS A 112 -30.26 -7.35 -11.77
CA LYS A 112 -30.86 -6.02 -11.45
C LYS A 112 -29.92 -5.01 -10.77
N MET A 113 -29.77 -3.76 -11.22
CA MET A 113 -30.42 -2.95 -12.26
C MET A 113 -29.51 -1.71 -12.53
N GLU A 114 -29.28 -1.42 -13.82
CA GLU A 114 -29.34 -0.11 -14.51
C GLU A 114 -28.74 1.18 -13.87
N ALA A 115 -28.19 2.17 -14.56
CA ALA A 115 -27.69 2.43 -15.92
C ALA A 115 -27.17 3.90 -15.92
N ASN A 116 -26.16 4.21 -16.76
CA ASN A 116 -25.72 5.55 -17.23
C ASN A 116 -25.07 6.49 -16.18
N ASN A 117 -24.08 7.34 -16.45
CA ASN A 117 -23.38 7.76 -17.67
C ASN A 117 -22.06 8.42 -17.19
N ASP A 118 -20.92 8.05 -17.77
CA ASP A 118 -19.91 9.00 -18.29
C ASP A 118 -18.63 8.22 -18.65
N LYS A 119 -18.46 8.01 -19.96
CA LYS A 119 -17.25 7.48 -20.54
C LYS A 119 -16.18 8.57 -20.54
N VAL A 120 -15.36 8.61 -19.49
CA VAL A 120 -13.99 9.10 -19.63
C VAL A 120 -13.13 7.92 -20.06
N ASN A 121 -12.95 7.78 -21.37
CA ASN A 121 -11.93 6.92 -21.95
C ASN A 121 -10.56 7.48 -21.60
N MET A 122 -9.88 6.94 -20.58
CA MET A 122 -8.41 6.99 -20.52
C MET A 122 -7.87 5.65 -19.99
N ILE A 123 -7.38 4.87 -20.97
CA ILE A 123 -6.37 3.80 -20.88
C ILE A 123 -6.79 2.53 -20.12
N HIS A 124 -7.41 1.60 -20.85
CA HIS A 124 -7.25 0.16 -20.64
C HIS A 124 -5.77 -0.21 -20.87
N GLY A 125 -4.96 -0.07 -19.83
CA GLY A 125 -3.62 -0.61 -19.73
C GLY A 125 -3.62 -1.56 -18.55
N ASP A 126 -3.32 -2.83 -18.82
CA ASP A 126 -3.41 -3.98 -17.92
C ASP A 126 -2.37 -3.97 -16.78
N THR A 127 -2.03 -2.79 -16.25
CA THR A 127 -1.10 -2.62 -15.15
C THR A 127 -1.86 -2.14 -13.91
N GLN A 128 -2.79 -2.98 -13.43
CA GLN A 128 -3.30 -2.90 -12.06
C GLN A 128 -2.13 -3.06 -11.09
N CYS A 129 -1.57 -1.95 -10.59
CA CYS A 129 -0.68 -1.98 -9.43
C CYS A 129 -1.42 -2.67 -8.29
N THR A 130 -1.13 -3.95 -8.09
CA THR A 130 -1.88 -4.80 -7.16
C THR A 130 -1.40 -4.49 -5.74
N ILE A 131 -0.14 -4.09 -5.59
CA ILE A 131 0.51 -3.92 -4.29
C ILE A 131 1.16 -2.54 -4.27
N LEU A 132 0.79 -1.69 -3.32
CA LEU A 132 1.45 -0.40 -3.11
C LEU A 132 2.32 -0.48 -1.86
N VAL A 133 3.62 -0.23 -2.01
CA VAL A 133 4.58 -0.15 -0.91
C VAL A 133 4.85 1.31 -0.57
N CYS A 134 4.50 1.73 0.64
CA CYS A 134 4.71 3.09 1.13
C CYS A 134 5.75 3.14 2.25
N THR A 135 6.65 4.11 2.16
CA THR A 135 7.68 4.36 3.17
C THR A 135 8.08 5.83 3.25
N VAL A 136 9.08 6.16 4.05
CA VAL A 136 9.81 7.43 4.05
C VAL A 136 11.30 7.15 3.86
N ASP A 137 12.15 8.19 3.80
CA ASP A 137 13.57 8.04 3.43
C ASP A 137 14.34 6.96 4.20
N ASP A 138 14.06 6.76 5.49
CA ASP A 138 14.75 5.74 6.31
C ASP A 138 14.34 4.29 6.02
N GLY A 139 13.22 4.07 5.32
CA GLY A 139 12.75 2.73 4.93
C GLY A 139 12.93 2.42 3.45
N VAL A 140 13.51 3.33 2.65
CA VAL A 140 13.67 3.16 1.20
C VAL A 140 14.45 1.90 0.85
N THR A 141 15.55 1.61 1.54
CA THR A 141 16.37 0.41 1.26
C THR A 141 15.57 -0.87 1.45
N VAL A 142 14.79 -0.98 2.53
CA VAL A 142 13.95 -2.16 2.78
C VAL A 142 12.84 -2.24 1.74
N ALA A 143 12.17 -1.12 1.46
CA ALA A 143 11.10 -1.09 0.48
C ALA A 143 11.57 -1.47 -0.93
N GLN A 144 12.79 -1.07 -1.30
CA GLN A 144 13.42 -1.46 -2.56
C GLN A 144 13.64 -2.98 -2.65
N LEU A 145 14.12 -3.60 -1.58
CA LEU A 145 14.30 -5.06 -1.52
C LEU A 145 12.95 -5.81 -1.63
N VAL A 146 11.90 -5.31 -0.97
CA VAL A 146 10.54 -5.86 -1.11
C VAL A 146 10.02 -5.70 -2.54
N TYR A 147 10.26 -4.54 -3.14
CA TYR A 147 9.86 -4.24 -4.51
C TYR A 147 10.56 -5.17 -5.52
N GLU A 148 11.87 -5.35 -5.41
CA GLU A 148 12.66 -6.22 -6.27
C GLU A 148 12.27 -7.70 -6.14
N ASP A 149 12.01 -8.17 -4.91
CA ASP A 149 11.50 -9.53 -4.69
C ASP A 149 10.13 -9.73 -5.36
N PHE A 150 9.23 -8.77 -5.22
CA PHE A 150 7.89 -8.87 -5.81
C PHE A 150 7.91 -8.85 -7.33
N ILE A 151 8.75 -8.00 -7.94
CA ILE A 151 8.95 -8.01 -9.40
C ILE A 151 9.53 -9.34 -9.86
N THR A 152 10.54 -9.85 -9.16
CA THR A 152 11.14 -11.17 -9.46
C THR A 152 10.09 -12.28 -9.43
N ASN A 153 9.09 -12.16 -8.55
CA ASN A 153 7.96 -13.07 -8.44
C ASN A 153 6.76 -12.71 -9.37
N ASN A 154 6.97 -11.87 -10.39
CA ASN A 154 5.96 -11.41 -11.36
C ASN A 154 4.72 -10.75 -10.73
N LEU A 155 4.89 -10.05 -9.61
CA LEU A 155 3.83 -9.28 -8.97
C LEU A 155 3.87 -7.82 -9.47
N ASN A 156 2.69 -7.26 -9.78
CA ASN A 156 2.57 -5.85 -10.10
C ASN A 156 2.60 -5.02 -8.81
N VAL A 157 3.73 -4.36 -8.56
CA VAL A 157 4.01 -3.58 -7.36
C VAL A 157 4.36 -2.13 -7.73
N GLY A 158 3.84 -1.19 -6.96
CA GLY A 158 4.19 0.23 -6.99
C GLY A 158 4.90 0.62 -5.70
N PHE A 159 5.74 1.65 -5.80
CA PHE A 159 6.54 2.16 -4.69
C PHE A 159 6.33 3.66 -4.52
N GLU A 160 6.10 4.12 -3.29
CA GLU A 160 5.91 5.53 -2.97
C GLU A 160 6.69 5.93 -1.71
N ASN A 161 7.56 6.92 -1.86
CA ASN A 161 8.24 7.56 -0.74
C ASN A 161 7.52 8.86 -0.35
N LEU A 162 6.87 8.83 0.81
CA LEU A 162 5.98 9.87 1.31
C LEU A 162 6.71 11.05 1.96
N SER A 163 8.03 10.99 2.16
CA SER A 163 8.80 12.16 2.61
C SER A 163 8.98 13.21 1.52
N LYS A 164 8.88 12.82 0.24
CA LYS A 164 9.06 13.70 -0.91
C LYS A 164 7.72 14.32 -1.28
N PRO A 165 7.54 15.66 -1.30
CA PRO A 165 6.25 16.29 -1.60
C PRO A 165 5.77 16.10 -3.06
N ASN A 166 6.69 15.75 -3.97
CA ASN A 166 6.45 15.61 -5.41
C ASN A 166 6.58 14.16 -5.91
N ALA A 167 6.68 13.17 -5.03
CA ALA A 167 6.65 11.78 -5.49
C ALA A 167 5.23 11.46 -5.97
N ALA A 168 5.09 11.35 -7.27
CA ALA A 168 4.03 10.64 -7.96
C ALA A 168 4.82 9.80 -8.96
N CYS A 169 5.01 8.51 -8.66
CA CYS A 169 5.89 7.54 -9.34
C CYS A 169 6.50 7.99 -10.68
N SER A 170 7.83 8.02 -10.75
CA SER A 170 8.53 7.74 -12.01
C SER A 170 8.37 6.25 -12.28
N VAL A 171 7.67 5.92 -13.36
CA VAL A 171 7.53 4.56 -13.91
C VAL A 171 8.87 4.12 -14.48
#